data_AF-A0A2J4G6Y4-F1
#
_entry.id   AF-A0A2J4G6Y4-F1
#
_cell.length_a   1.000
_cell.length_b   1.000
_cell.length_c   1.000
_cell.angle_alpha   90.00
_cell.angle_beta   90.00
_cell.angle_gamma   90.00
#
_symmetry.space_group_name_H-M   'P 1'
#
loop_
_entity.id
_entity.type
_entity.pdbx_description
1 polymer ?
#
loop_
_entity_poly.entity_id
_entity_poly.type
_entity_poly.pdbx_seq_one_letter_code
_entity_poly.pdbx_strand_id
1 'polypeptide(L)' 'MDEKLLRYFREVLGAVTLAVLIASAYYSYKVLAYVLNWEPGTQQMYTSYMTTLIYLLFTLTSLFLFYETLKRAAEQRA' A
#
# COMPACT_ATOMS: atom_id res chain seq x y z
N MET A 1 25.97 1.13 5.41
CA MET A 1 24.89 0.24 4.93
C MET A 1 25.18 0.01 3.46
N ASP A 2 25.31 -1.25 3.03
CA ASP A 2 25.75 -1.55 1.68
C ASP A 2 24.76 -0.99 0.65
N GLU A 3 25.29 -0.30 -0.37
CA GLU A 3 24.53 0.31 -1.47
C GLU A 3 23.63 -0.73 -2.18
N LYS A 4 24.06 -2.00 -2.19
CA LYS A 4 23.30 -3.15 -2.67
C LYS A 4 22.02 -3.41 -1.86
N LEU A 5 22.06 -3.23 -0.55
CA LEU A 5 20.93 -3.47 0.35
C LEU A 5 19.85 -2.39 0.17
N LEU A 6 20.24 -1.12 0.04
CA LEU A 6 19.33 -0.01 -0.29
C LEU A 6 18.67 -0.22 -1.65
N ARG A 7 19.43 -0.67 -2.66
CA ARG A 7 18.88 -0.98 -3.99
C ARG A 7 17.84 -2.10 -3.94
N TYR A 8 18.16 -3.20 -3.25
CA TYR A 8 17.22 -4.31 -3.08
C TYR A 8 15.94 -3.88 -2.35
N PHE A 9 16.07 -3.09 -1.28
CA PHE A 9 14.92 -2.51 -0.58
C PHE A 9 14.05 -1.64 -1.49
N ARG A 10 14.67 -0.82 -2.37
CA ARG A 10 13.93 0.00 -3.34
C ARG A 10 13.15 -0.85 -4.34
N GLU A 11 13.77 -1.92 -4.85
CA GLU A 11 13.12 -2.85 -5.80
C GLU A 11 11.94 -3.57 -5.14
N VAL A 12 12.11 -4.05 -3.91
CA VAL A 12 11.03 -4.66 -3.10
C VAL A 12 9.92 -3.66 -2.82
N LEU A 13 10.25 -2.43 -2.41
CA LEU A 13 9.27 -1.37 -2.16
C LEU A 13 8.45 -1.07 -3.42
N GLY A 14 9.11 -1.01 -4.59
CA GLY A 14 8.45 -0.82 -5.87
C GLY A 14 7.48 -1.96 -6.20
N ALA A 15 7.90 -3.21 -6.02
CA ALA A 15 7.04 -4.37 -6.25
C ALA A 15 5.82 -4.40 -5.30
N VAL A 16 6.04 -4.13 -4.01
CA VAL A 16 4.97 -4.03 -3.02
C VAL A 16 4.01 -2.90 -3.38
N THR A 17 4.52 -1.75 -3.82
CA THR A 17 3.69 -0.62 -4.24
C THR A 17 2.80 -0.99 -5.41
N LEU A 18 3.33 -1.68 -6.41
CA LEU A 18 2.54 -2.15 -7.55
C LEU A 18 1.45 -3.15 -7.13
N ALA A 19 1.78 -4.10 -6.26
CA ALA A 19 0.80 -5.06 -5.74
C ALA A 19 -0.32 -4.37 -4.95
N VAL A 20 0.03 -3.40 -4.10
CA VAL A 20 -0.94 -2.61 -3.33
C VAL A 20 -1.81 -1.76 -4.27
N LEU A 21 -1.25 -1.20 -5.33
CA LEU A 21 -1.99 -0.42 -6.33
C LEU A 21 -3.03 -1.27 -7.07
N ILE A 22 -2.68 -2.51 -7.44
CA ILE A 22 -3.62 -3.45 -8.07
C ILE A 22 -4.74 -3.81 -7.08
N ALA A 23 -4.37 -4.15 -5.84
CA ALA A 23 -5.33 -4.48 -4.80
C ALA A 23 -6.26 -3.30 -4.48
N SER A 24 -5.72 -2.08 -4.37
CA SER A 24 -6.52 -0.89 -4.07
C SER A 24 -7.47 -0.55 -5.20
N ALA A 25 -7.09 -0.72 -6.46
CA ALA A 25 -7.99 -0.55 -7.60
C ALA A 25 -9.17 -1.53 -7.53
N TYR A 26 -8.90 -2.81 -7.23
CA TYR A 26 -9.93 -3.84 -7.07
C TYR A 26 -10.92 -3.50 -5.94
N TYR A 27 -10.42 -3.19 -4.74
CA TYR A 27 -11.29 -2.87 -3.61
C TYR A 27 -12.04 -1.55 -3.79
N SER A 28 -11.42 -0.55 -4.44
CA SER A 28 -12.09 0.71 -4.78
C SER A 28 -13.25 0.48 -5.75
N TYR A 29 -13.07 -0.40 -6.74
CA TYR A 29 -14.15 -0.82 -7.62
C TYR A 29 -15.29 -1.49 -6.83
N LYS A 30 -14.99 -2.41 -5.92
CA LYS A 30 -16.03 -3.10 -5.13
C LYS A 30 -16.80 -2.15 -4.22
N VAL A 31 -16.12 -1.18 -3.61
CA VAL A 31 -16.76 -0.11 -2.84
C VAL A 31 -17.69 0.72 -3.73
N LEU A 32 -17.20 1.14 -4.90
CA LEU A 32 -17.97 1.95 -5.84
C LEU A 32 -19.18 1.21 -6.41
N ALA A 33 -19.02 -0.07 -6.78
CA ALA A 33 -20.09 -0.93 -7.25
C ALA A 33 -21.19 -1.12 -6.19
N TYR A 34 -20.82 -1.24 -4.92
CA TYR A 34 -21.77 -1.27 -3.81
C TYR A 34 -22.51 0.06 -3.65
N VAL A 35 -21.81 1.21 -3.66
CA VAL A 35 -22.41 2.54 -3.48
C VAL A 35 -23.37 2.90 -4.63
N LEU A 36 -23.01 2.53 -5.86
CA LEU A 36 -23.85 2.74 -7.05
C LEU A 36 -24.94 1.68 -7.21
N ASN A 37 -25.02 0.72 -6.28
CA ASN A 37 -25.96 -0.40 -6.31
C ASN A 37 -25.88 -1.22 -7.61
N TRP A 38 -24.67 -1.31 -8.21
CA TRP A 38 -24.39 -2.12 -9.39
C TRP A 38 -24.21 -3.59 -9.03
N GLU A 39 -23.64 -3.87 -7.86
CA GLU A 39 -23.53 -5.21 -7.30
C GLU A 39 -24.20 -5.24 -5.92
N PRO A 40 -25.20 -6.11 -5.69
CA PRO A 40 -25.82 -6.23 -4.38
C PRO A 40 -24.81 -6.80 -3.38
N GLY A 41 -24.77 -6.20 -2.19
CA GLY A 41 -23.89 -6.63 -1.12
C GLY A 41 -24.47 -6.32 0.26
N THR A 42 -23.78 -6.78 1.30
CA THR A 42 -24.13 -6.45 2.68
C THR A 42 -23.31 -5.26 3.16
N GLN A 43 -23.84 -4.51 4.13
CA GLN A 43 -23.10 -3.44 4.79
C GLN A 43 -21.77 -3.94 5.36
N GLN A 44 -21.74 -5.18 5.87
CA GLN A 44 -20.53 -5.80 6.39
C GLN A 44 -19.44 -6.00 5.31
N MET A 45 -19.81 -6.41 4.09
CA MET A 45 -18.85 -6.51 2.98
C MET A 45 -18.29 -5.14 2.60
N TYR A 46 -19.14 -4.12 2.48
CA TYR A 46 -18.72 -2.75 2.23
C TYR A 46 -17.71 -2.26 3.29
N THR A 47 -18.01 -2.46 4.57
CA THR A 47 -17.12 -2.10 5.67
C THR A 47 -15.80 -2.86 5.55
N SER A 48 -15.81 -4.15 5.25
CA SER A 48 -14.58 -4.94 5.09
C SER A 48 -13.70 -4.43 3.94
N TYR A 49 -14.29 -4.04 2.79
CA TYR A 49 -13.54 -3.48 1.67
C TYR A 49 -12.94 -2.11 2.02
N MET A 50 -13.71 -1.25 2.67
CA MET A 50 -13.23 0.04 3.16
C MET A 50 -12.08 -0.11 4.17
N THR A 51 -12.21 -1.01 5.15
CA THR A 51 -11.16 -1.30 6.13
C THR A 51 -9.89 -1.83 5.44
N THR A 52 -10.06 -2.69 4.43
CA THR A 52 -8.92 -3.20 3.65
C THR A 52 -8.18 -2.08 2.92
N LEU A 53 -8.91 -1.15 2.29
CA LEU A 53 -8.30 0.02 1.65
C LEU A 53 -7.50 0.88 2.63
N ILE A 54 -8.03 1.10 3.84
CA ILE A 54 -7.33 1.85 4.90
C ILE A 54 -6.03 1.13 5.30
N TYR A 55 -6.07 -0.19 5.49
CA TYR A 55 -4.87 -0.96 5.84
C TYR A 55 -3.83 -0.98 4.73
N LEU A 56 -4.25 -1.05 3.47
CA LEU A 56 -3.35 -0.94 2.32
C LEU A 56 -2.65 0.42 2.28
N LEU A 57 -3.39 1.51 2.50
CA LEU A 57 -2.83 2.86 2.57
C LEU A 57 -1.85 3.01 3.74
N PHE A 58 -2.23 2.52 4.92
CA PHE A 58 -1.38 2.58 6.11
C PHE A 58 -0.08 1.81 5.88
N THR A 59 -0.16 0.59 5.35
CA THR A 59 1.01 -0.25 5.06
C THR A 59 1.97 0.43 4.07
N LEU A 60 1.44 1.00 2.99
CA LEU A 60 2.23 1.77 2.02
C LEU A 60 2.94 2.96 2.68
N THR A 61 2.21 3.72 3.48
CA THR A 61 2.74 4.90 4.16
C THR A 61 3.84 4.52 5.14
N SER A 62 3.63 3.47 5.95
CA SER A 62 4.64 2.97 6.89
C SER A 62 5.90 2.47 6.17
N LEU A 63 5.74 1.71 5.08
CA LEU A 63 6.88 1.23 4.29
C LEU A 63 7.68 2.37 3.66
N PHE A 64 6.97 3.39 3.14
CA PHE A 64 7.61 4.58 2.58
C PHE A 64 8.40 5.36 3.65
N LEU A 65 7.78 5.63 4.81
CA LEU A 65 8.45 6.33 5.92
C LEU A 65 9.66 5.55 6.44
N PHE A 66 9.56 4.23 6.51
CA PHE A 66 10.66 3.37 6.92
C PHE A 66 11.82 3.44 5.91
N TYR A 67 11.53 3.34 4.61
CA TYR A 67 12.54 3.49 3.56
C TYR A 67 13.24 4.85 3.60
N GLU A 68 12.48 5.95 3.72
CA GLU A 68 13.06 7.30 3.81
C GLU A 68 13.91 7.49 5.07
N THR A 69 13.49 6.93 6.19
CA THR A 69 14.27 6.97 7.44
C THR A 69 15.61 6.24 7.29
N LEU A 70 15.59 5.05 6.69
CA LEU A 70 16.80 4.27 6.41
C LEU A 70 17.75 4.98 5.44
N LYS A 71 17.20 5.58 4.38
CA LYS A 71 17.96 6.34 3.40
C LYS A 71 18.68 7.54 4.05
N ARG A 72 17.95 8.35 4.82
CA ARG A 72 18.52 9.51 5.53
C ARG A 72 19.61 9.10 6.53
N ALA A 73 19.40 8.00 7.26
CA ALA A 73 20.39 7.48 8.19
C ALA A 73 21.66 6.95 7.47
N ALA A 74 21.54 6.47 6.24
CA ALA A 74 22.68 6.09 5.41
C ALA A 74 23.47 7.32 4.93
N GLU A 75 22.77 8.34 4.45
CA GLU A 75 23.35 9.60 3.95
C GLU A 75 24.10 10.37 5.05
N GLN A 76 23.62 10.36 6.29
CA GLN A 76 24.29 11.02 7.43
C GLN A 76 25.54 10.28 7.94
N ARG A 77 25.74 9.01 7.56
CA ARG A 77 26.88 8.18 7.97
C ARG A 77 27.98 8.10 6.92
N ALA A 78 27.75 8.63 5.73
CA ALA A 78 28.71 8.74 4.63
C ALA A 78 29.37 10.12 4.65
#